data_AF-M2R4J5-F1
#
_entry.id   AF-M2R4J5-F1
#
_cell.length_a   1.000
_cell.length_b   1.000
_cell.length_c   1.000
_cell.angle_alpha   90.00
_cell.angle_beta   90.00
_cell.angle_gamma   90.00
#
_symmetry.space_group_name_H-M   'P 1'
#
loop_
_entity.id
_entity.type
_entity.pdbx_description
1 polymer ?
#
loop_
_entity_poly.entity_id
_entity_poly.type
_entity_poly.pdbx_seq_one_letter_code
_entity_poly.pdbx_strand_id
1 'polypeptide(L)'
;MPNEIESYVHRVGRTGRAGKKGTAITFINEKTQNLIPPLVSLLEEAKQTIPDWLEEKAQEYRKPFGSKRGRKGGYNRRGAGRFGGRDRRYERRRDNEWDNARSVSTPIKPHMFD
;
A
#
# COMPACT_ATOMS: atom_id res chain seq x y z
N MET A 1 -0.62 -17.27 15.89
CA MET A 1 -1.80 -16.89 15.10
C MET A 1 -1.30 -16.56 13.69
N PRO A 2 -1.97 -16.95 12.59
CA PRO A 2 -1.52 -16.62 11.23
C PRO A 2 -1.39 -15.10 11.05
N ASN A 3 -0.67 -14.64 10.02
CA ASN A 3 -0.47 -13.20 9.77
C ASN A 3 -1.58 -12.56 8.91
N GLU A 4 -2.49 -13.38 8.38
CA GLU A 4 -3.57 -13.00 7.47
C GLU A 4 -4.90 -13.55 7.97
N ILE A 5 -5.99 -12.81 7.76
CA ILE A 5 -7.33 -13.19 8.23
C ILE A 5 -7.88 -14.42 7.49
N GLU A 6 -7.61 -14.56 6.19
CA GLU A 6 -8.05 -15.73 5.41
C GLU A 6 -7.45 -17.04 5.96
N SER A 7 -6.15 -16.98 6.30
CA SER A 7 -5.47 -18.08 6.97
C SER A 7 -6.07 -18.42 8.34
N TYR A 8 -6.64 -17.44 9.05
CA TYR A 8 -7.38 -17.70 10.29
C TYR A 8 -8.70 -18.44 10.02
N VAL A 9 -9.46 -18.01 9.02
CA VAL A 9 -10.72 -18.68 8.59
C VAL A 9 -10.47 -20.15 8.24
N HIS A 10 -9.42 -20.45 7.48
CA HIS A 10 -9.08 -21.83 7.12
C HIS A 10 -8.76 -22.72 8.32
N ARG A 11 -8.17 -22.16 9.38
CA ARG A 11 -7.84 -22.89 10.62
C ARG A 11 -9.08 -23.19 11.43
N VAL A 12 -9.92 -22.18 11.67
CA VAL A 12 -11.16 -22.40 12.45
C VAL A 12 -12.17 -23.26 11.69
N GLY A 13 -12.15 -23.22 10.35
CA GLY A 13 -12.94 -24.13 9.49
C GLY A 13 -12.56 -25.62 9.56
N ARG A 14 -11.55 -25.99 10.37
CA ARG A 14 -11.25 -27.40 10.66
C ARG A 14 -12.15 -27.99 11.76
N THR A 15 -12.70 -27.16 12.64
CA THR A 15 -13.62 -27.60 13.71
C THR A 15 -15.09 -27.48 13.28
N GLY A 16 -15.99 -28.20 13.96
CA GLY A 16 -17.44 -28.14 13.74
C GLY A 16 -17.90 -28.70 12.38
N ARG A 17 -18.40 -29.95 12.36
CA ARG A 17 -18.89 -30.63 11.15
C ARG A 17 -20.14 -31.46 11.45
N ALA A 18 -20.93 -31.75 10.41
CA ALA A 18 -22.09 -32.65 10.48
C ALA A 18 -23.06 -32.32 11.63
N GLY A 19 -23.41 -31.03 11.78
CA GLY A 19 -24.35 -30.55 12.81
C GLY A 19 -23.79 -30.50 14.23
N LYS A 20 -22.52 -30.89 14.46
CA LYS A 20 -21.87 -30.77 15.77
C LYS A 20 -21.16 -29.43 15.91
N LYS A 21 -21.30 -28.81 17.08
CA LYS A 21 -20.59 -27.58 17.44
C LYS A 21 -19.09 -27.85 17.55
N GLY A 22 -18.28 -26.97 16.96
CA GLY A 22 -16.83 -26.95 17.11
C GLY A 22 -16.40 -25.78 17.98
N THR A 23 -15.29 -25.95 18.70
CA THR A 23 -14.67 -24.87 19.48
C THR A 23 -13.31 -24.52 18.89
N ALA A 24 -13.02 -23.23 18.77
CA ALA A 24 -11.73 -22.69 18.38
C ALA A 24 -11.29 -21.65 19.42
N ILE A 25 -10.05 -21.77 19.90
CA ILE A 25 -9.48 -20.88 20.91
C ILE A 25 -8.31 -20.14 20.26
N THR A 26 -8.33 -18.82 20.36
CA THR A 26 -7.33 -17.94 19.72
C THR A 26 -6.60 -17.13 20.77
N PHE A 27 -5.27 -17.25 20.80
CA PHE A 27 -4.42 -16.40 21.61
C PHE A 27 -4.04 -15.14 20.84
N ILE A 28 -4.25 -13.99 21.48
CA ILE A 28 -3.99 -12.66 20.92
C ILE A 28 -2.82 -12.03 21.69
N ASN A 29 -1.91 -11.40 20.96
CA ASN A 29 -0.79 -10.65 21.51
C ASN A 29 -0.48 -9.42 20.63
N GLU A 30 0.52 -8.64 21.03
CA GLU A 30 0.95 -7.44 20.29
C GLU A 30 1.47 -7.73 18.88
N LYS A 31 1.87 -8.97 18.57
CA LYS A 31 2.29 -9.35 17.21
C LYS A 31 1.10 -9.56 16.27
N THR A 32 -0.11 -9.69 16.81
CA THR A 32 -1.36 -9.94 16.06
C THR A 32 -2.21 -8.70 15.83
N GLN A 33 -1.70 -7.52 16.17
CA GLN A 33 -2.44 -6.24 16.12
C GLN A 33 -3.11 -5.98 14.77
N ASN A 34 -2.40 -6.25 13.68
CA ASN A 34 -2.88 -6.03 12.31
C ASN A 34 -4.13 -6.88 11.98
N LEU A 35 -4.37 -7.95 12.73
CA LEU A 35 -5.49 -8.87 12.51
C LEU A 35 -6.66 -8.64 13.43
N ILE A 36 -6.49 -7.85 14.49
CA ILE A 36 -7.55 -7.59 15.44
C ILE A 36 -8.74 -6.87 14.78
N PRO A 37 -8.56 -5.80 13.98
CA PRO A 37 -9.67 -5.17 13.28
C PRO A 37 -10.48 -6.09 12.36
N PRO A 38 -9.86 -6.85 11.43
CA PRO A 38 -10.63 -7.78 10.58
C PRO A 38 -11.20 -8.97 11.37
N LEU A 39 -10.55 -9.40 12.45
CA LEU A 39 -11.08 -10.45 13.33
C LEU A 39 -12.38 -10.02 14.02
N VAL A 40 -12.45 -8.79 14.55
CA VAL A 40 -13.66 -8.27 15.18
C VAL A 40 -14.82 -8.24 14.20
N SER A 41 -14.61 -7.70 13.00
CA SER A 41 -15.66 -7.67 11.97
C SER A 41 -16.13 -9.06 11.55
N LEU A 42 -15.23 -10.05 11.51
CA LEU A 42 -15.62 -11.44 11.27
C LEU A 42 -16.47 -12.02 12.41
N LEU A 43 -16.14 -11.71 13.67
CA LEU A 43 -16.91 -12.17 14.82
C LEU A 43 -18.31 -11.52 14.85
N GLU A 44 -18.43 -10.26 14.44
CA GLU A 44 -19.71 -9.55 14.28
C GLU A 44 -20.60 -10.23 13.23
N GLU A 45 -20.04 -10.51 12.05
CA GLU A 45 -20.74 -11.21 10.96
C GLU A 45 -21.18 -12.61 11.39
N ALA A 46 -20.32 -13.32 12.14
CA ALA A 46 -20.61 -14.64 12.70
C ALA A 46 -21.53 -14.62 13.94
N LYS A 47 -22.04 -13.44 14.33
CA LYS A 47 -22.92 -13.22 15.50
C LYS A 47 -22.34 -13.80 16.80
N GLN A 48 -21.02 -13.74 16.96
CA GLN A 48 -20.35 -14.16 18.19
C GLN A 48 -20.36 -13.02 19.20
N THR A 49 -20.31 -13.37 20.49
CA THR A 49 -20.13 -12.38 21.56
C THR A 49 -18.69 -11.86 21.54
N ILE A 50 -18.52 -10.55 21.34
CA ILE A 50 -17.22 -9.91 21.28
C ILE A 50 -16.92 -9.31 22.65
N PRO A 51 -15.80 -9.66 23.29
CA PRO A 51 -15.40 -9.02 24.53
C PRO A 51 -15.08 -7.53 24.33
N ASP A 52 -15.52 -6.67 25.25
CA ASP A 52 -15.32 -5.21 25.18
C ASP A 52 -13.85 -4.81 24.96
N TRP A 53 -12.92 -5.49 25.64
CA TRP A 53 -11.48 -5.24 25.51
C TRP A 53 -10.96 -5.49 24.08
N LEU A 54 -11.57 -6.43 23.36
CA LEU A 54 -11.17 -6.76 21.99
C LEU A 54 -11.69 -5.70 21.01
N GLU A 55 -12.90 -5.18 21.25
CA GLU A 55 -13.47 -4.09 20.48
C GLU A 55 -12.68 -2.80 20.66
N GLU A 56 -12.33 -2.43 21.91
CA GLU A 56 -11.47 -1.29 22.21
C GLU A 56 -10.13 -1.40 21.47
N LYS A 57 -9.51 -2.59 21.50
CA LYS A 57 -8.26 -2.85 20.77
C LYS A 57 -8.44 -2.73 19.26
N ALA A 58 -9.53 -3.21 18.69
CA ALA A 58 -9.81 -3.03 17.26
C ALA A 58 -9.96 -1.55 16.89
N GLN A 59 -10.59 -0.74 17.73
CA GLN A 59 -10.69 0.71 17.53
C GLN A 59 -9.33 1.40 17.65
N GLU A 60 -8.48 0.98 18.60
CA GLU A 60 -7.11 1.47 18.76
C GLU A 60 -6.28 1.21 17.50
N TYR A 61 -6.29 -0.02 16.99
CA TYR A 61 -5.52 -0.43 15.81
C TYR A 61 -6.14 -0.01 14.46
N ARG A 62 -7.42 0.39 14.43
CA ARG A 62 -8.05 1.03 13.25
C ARG A 62 -7.53 2.43 12.99
N LYS A 63 -6.89 3.10 13.96
CA LYS A 63 -6.40 4.47 13.77
C LYS A 63 -5.35 4.47 12.67
N PRO A 64 -5.49 5.33 11.64
CA PRO A 64 -4.53 5.40 10.56
C PRO A 64 -3.16 5.74 11.16
N PHE A 65 -2.18 4.87 10.90
CA PHE A 65 -0.76 5.16 11.06
C PHE A 65 -0.47 6.44 10.26
N GLY A 66 -0.54 7.62 10.91
CA GLY A 66 -0.24 8.90 10.26
C GLY A 66 -1.32 9.98 10.25
N SER A 67 -2.14 10.13 11.28
CA SER A 67 -2.79 11.44 11.53
C SER A 67 -1.78 12.47 12.09
N LYS A 68 -0.71 12.74 11.32
CA LYS A 68 0.00 14.03 11.42
C LYS A 68 -1.00 15.10 11.02
N ARG A 69 -1.60 15.71 12.05
CA ARG A 69 -2.08 17.10 12.11
C ARG A 69 -1.76 17.93 10.85
N GLY A 70 -2.60 17.83 9.83
CA GLY A 70 -2.77 18.87 8.82
C GLY A 70 -3.61 20.00 9.41
N ARG A 71 -3.07 20.70 10.41
CA ARG A 71 -3.68 21.91 10.98
C ARG A 71 -3.87 22.93 9.86
N LYS A 72 -5.14 23.24 9.57
CA LYS A 72 -5.68 24.60 9.42
C LYS A 72 -4.69 25.64 8.85
N GLY A 73 -4.77 25.90 7.55
CA GLY A 73 -4.04 26.96 6.85
C GLY A 73 -4.94 27.87 6.00
N GLY A 74 -6.19 28.07 6.41
CA GLY A 74 -7.02 29.15 5.87
C GLY A 74 -6.60 30.48 6.47
N TYR A 75 -5.70 31.20 5.81
CA TYR A 75 -5.52 32.64 6.03
C TYR A 75 -5.33 33.33 4.69
N ASN A 76 -6.29 34.21 4.39
CA ASN A 76 -6.13 35.34 3.50
C ASN A 76 -4.72 35.94 3.61
N ARG A 77 -3.93 35.90 2.53
CA ARG A 77 -3.00 36.99 2.23
C ARG A 77 -3.18 37.43 0.79
N ARG A 78 -3.99 38.49 0.68
CA ARG A 78 -3.87 39.50 -0.36
C ARG A 78 -2.40 39.94 -0.43
N GLY A 79 -1.82 39.92 -1.62
CA GLY A 79 -0.62 40.69 -1.96
C GLY A 79 0.74 40.01 -1.76
N ALA A 80 1.66 40.38 -2.66
CA ALA A 80 3.06 39.97 -2.82
C ALA A 80 3.23 38.59 -3.49
N GLY A 81 3.76 38.43 -4.70
CA GLY A 81 4.74 39.25 -5.40
C GLY A 81 5.93 38.36 -5.75
N ARG A 82 6.10 38.05 -7.05
CA ARG A 82 7.31 37.54 -7.73
C ARG A 82 7.82 36.14 -7.31
N PHE A 83 8.56 35.53 -8.24
CA PHE A 83 9.33 34.28 -8.19
C PHE A 83 8.62 33.01 -8.66
N GLY A 84 9.10 32.49 -9.79
CA GLY A 84 8.66 31.23 -10.39
C GLY A 84 8.96 31.06 -11.88
N GLY A 85 9.57 32.04 -12.55
CA GLY A 85 10.06 31.88 -13.92
C GLY A 85 11.37 31.10 -13.97
N ARG A 86 11.36 29.93 -14.62
CA ARG A 86 12.52 29.38 -15.34
C ARG A 86 12.07 28.32 -16.35
N ASP A 87 11.67 28.79 -17.52
CA ASP A 87 11.30 27.99 -18.68
C ASP A 87 12.51 27.14 -19.15
N ARG A 88 12.37 25.80 -19.11
CA ARG A 88 13.34 24.85 -19.67
C ARG A 88 13.16 24.70 -21.19
N ARG A 89 13.27 25.80 -21.95
CA ARG A 89 13.13 25.79 -23.41
C ARG A 89 14.46 26.04 -24.13
N TYR A 90 15.55 25.49 -23.61
CA TYR A 90 16.88 25.52 -24.25
C TYR A 90 17.51 24.14 -24.47
N GLU A 91 16.69 23.09 -24.49
CA GLU A 91 17.13 21.70 -24.67
C GLU A 91 16.61 21.04 -25.95
N ARG A 92 16.21 21.84 -26.96
CA ARG A 92 15.82 21.35 -28.30
C ARG A 92 16.78 21.76 -29.43
N ARG A 93 17.97 22.28 -29.10
CA ARG A 93 19.00 22.65 -30.08
C ARG A 93 20.22 21.73 -30.08
N ARG A 94 20.17 20.59 -29.39
CA ARG A 94 21.26 19.59 -29.39
C ARG A 94 20.95 18.28 -30.11
N ASP A 95 19.72 18.09 -30.58
CA ASP A 95 19.33 16.82 -31.22
C ASP A 95 19.58 16.80 -32.74
N ASN A 96 19.79 17.97 -33.38
CA ASN A 96 19.95 18.05 -34.84
C ASN A 96 21.39 17.83 -35.34
N GLU A 97 22.35 17.54 -34.46
CA GLU A 97 23.78 17.40 -34.83
C GLU A 97 24.20 15.93 -35.06
N TRP A 98 23.40 14.96 -34.61
CA TRP A 98 23.69 13.52 -34.82
C TRP A 98 23.22 12.97 -36.17
N ASP A 99 22.22 13.58 -36.79
CA ASP A 99 21.63 13.08 -38.05
C ASP A 99 22.46 13.45 -39.29
N ASN A 100 23.30 14.50 -39.22
CA ASN A 100 24.10 14.95 -40.37
C ASN A 100 25.39 14.13 -40.60
N ALA A 101 25.86 13.40 -39.58
CA ALA A 101 27.12 12.63 -39.64
C ALA A 101 26.99 11.24 -40.29
N ARG A 102 25.77 10.80 -40.67
CA ARG A 102 25.53 9.48 -41.30
C ARG A 102 25.43 9.50 -42.83
N SER A 103 25.66 10.65 -43.47
CA SER A 103 25.51 10.83 -44.93
C SER A 103 26.75 10.45 -45.76
N VAL A 104 27.73 9.71 -45.21
CA VAL A 104 28.94 9.29 -45.96
C VAL A 104 29.26 7.78 -45.80
N SER A 105 28.73 6.99 -46.74
CA SER A 105 29.28 5.82 -47.47
C SER A 105 30.32 4.82 -46.84
N THR A 106 29.85 3.59 -46.57
CA THR A 106 30.42 2.20 -46.78
C THR A 106 31.73 1.69 -46.11
N PRO A 107 32.02 0.35 -46.03
CA PRO A 107 31.21 -0.87 -46.26
C PRO A 107 31.19 -1.88 -45.06
N ILE A 108 30.26 -2.85 -45.11
CA ILE A 108 30.08 -3.95 -44.15
C ILE A 108 31.15 -5.05 -44.38
N LYS A 109 31.86 -5.46 -43.32
CA LYS A 109 32.76 -6.65 -43.33
C LYS A 109 31.97 -7.91 -42.94
N PRO A 110 32.01 -9.01 -43.73
CA PRO A 110 31.45 -10.29 -43.31
C PRO A 110 32.32 -10.95 -42.23
N HIS A 111 31.64 -11.53 -41.23
CA HIS A 111 32.21 -12.28 -40.11
C HIS A 111 32.83 -13.58 -40.62
N MET A 112 34.13 -13.81 -40.37
CA MET A 112 34.77 -15.11 -40.57
C MET A 112 34.41 -16.04 -39.40
N PHE A 113 33.97 -17.26 -39.72
CA PHE A 113 34.05 -18.44 -38.86
C PHE A 113 34.32 -19.64 -39.78
N ASP A 114 35.47 -20.28 -39.59
CA ASP A 114 35.60 -21.72 -39.31
C ASP A 114 36.73 -21.88 -38.29
#